data_AF-A0A9X1YML5-F1
#
_entry.id   AF-A0A9X1YML5-F1
#
_cell.length_a   1.000
_cell.length_b   1.000
_cell.length_c   1.000
_cell.angle_alpha   90.00
_cell.angle_beta   90.00
_cell.angle_gamma   90.00
#
_symmetry.space_group_name_H-M   'P 1'
#
loop_
_entity.id
_entity.type
_entity.pdbx_description
1 polymer ?
#
loop_
_entity_poly.entity_id
_entity_poly.type
_entity_poly.pdbx_seq_one_letter_code
_entity_poly.pdbx_strand_id
1 'polypeptide(L)'
;MQHAMTMTMSTTARWIDTGAQVLIGATAIVAACIALTGAGLRGNGDVPQGRFRMAMEAYEAQQWPQAYAQLSAAADAGDPAAARVATMMARQGPLLFGQHFDVSPERLQRWDRAMRGQAASVTSRETDARRGDSPPAVLVAGAR
;
A
#
# COMPACT_ATOMS: atom_id res chain seq x y z
N MET A 1 -16.52 -41.46 -62.84
CA MET A 1 -15.51 -40.46 -62.45
C MET A 1 -16.10 -39.71 -61.26
N GLN A 2 -15.92 -40.21 -60.03
CA GLN A 2 -14.82 -39.87 -59.11
C GLN A 2 -14.91 -38.44 -58.52
N HIS A 3 -15.24 -38.40 -57.22
CA HIS A 3 -14.92 -37.42 -56.14
C HIS A 3 -15.48 -35.99 -56.27
N ALA A 4 -16.31 -35.42 -55.37
CA ALA A 4 -16.26 -35.34 -53.90
C ALA A 4 -14.95 -34.75 -53.34
N MET A 5 -14.88 -33.42 -53.29
CA MET A 5 -13.97 -32.61 -52.46
C MET A 5 -14.67 -31.26 -52.22
N THR A 6 -15.56 -31.11 -51.22
CA THR A 6 -15.24 -30.74 -49.84
C THR A 6 -13.95 -29.93 -49.68
N MET A 7 -14.00 -28.64 -49.99
CA MET A 7 -13.11 -27.67 -49.34
C MET A 7 -13.87 -26.99 -48.20
N THR A 8 -13.69 -27.55 -47.01
CA THR A 8 -14.01 -26.96 -45.72
C THR A 8 -13.06 -25.79 -45.46
N MET A 9 -13.49 -24.56 -45.73
CA MET A 9 -12.78 -23.36 -45.27
C MET A 9 -13.14 -23.08 -43.81
N SER A 10 -12.30 -23.62 -42.92
CA SER A 10 -11.83 -23.11 -41.63
C SER A 10 -12.72 -22.12 -40.85
N THR A 11 -13.55 -22.69 -39.98
CA THR A 11 -14.25 -22.05 -38.87
C THR A 11 -13.28 -21.71 -37.71
N THR A 12 -12.27 -20.86 -37.94
CA THR A 12 -11.24 -20.59 -36.91
C THR A 12 -10.94 -19.11 -36.63
N ALA A 13 -11.73 -18.16 -37.12
CA ALA A 13 -11.50 -16.73 -36.89
C ALA A 13 -12.76 -16.00 -36.38
N ARG A 14 -13.33 -16.45 -35.26
CA ARG A 14 -14.49 -15.80 -34.60
C ARG A 14 -14.34 -15.57 -33.09
N TRP A 15 -13.13 -15.68 -32.55
CA TRP A 15 -12.89 -15.57 -31.10
C TRP A 15 -12.10 -14.32 -30.68
N ILE A 16 -11.67 -13.46 -31.61
CA ILE A 16 -10.87 -12.27 -31.28
C ILE A 16 -11.67 -10.95 -31.35
N ASP A 17 -12.89 -10.95 -31.89
CA ASP A 17 -13.64 -9.71 -32.19
C ASP A 17 -14.73 -9.33 -31.16
N THR A 18 -14.60 -9.75 -29.90
CA THR A 18 -15.60 -9.45 -28.85
C THR A 18 -15.03 -8.70 -27.64
N GLY A 19 -13.78 -8.23 -27.70
CA GLY A 19 -13.16 -7.46 -26.60
C GLY A 19 -13.11 -5.93 -26.83
N ALA A 20 -13.26 -5.47 -28.08
CA ALA A 20 -12.86 -4.11 -28.45
C ALA A 20 -14.01 -3.06 -28.52
N GLN A 21 -15.28 -3.43 -28.31
CA GLN A 21 -16.42 -2.54 -28.59
C GLN A 21 -17.29 -2.14 -27.38
N VAL A 22 -16.83 -2.26 -26.14
CA VAL A 22 -17.56 -1.74 -24.96
C VAL A 22 -16.83 -0.58 -24.25
N LEU A 23 -15.63 -0.18 -24.72
CA LEU A 23 -14.77 0.74 -23.96
C LEU A 23 -14.96 2.26 -24.21
N ILE A 24 -15.90 2.70 -25.06
CA ILE A 24 -15.99 4.14 -25.42
C ILE A 24 -17.16 4.88 -24.71
N GLY A 25 -18.13 4.17 -24.14
CA GLY A 25 -19.32 4.82 -23.54
C GLY A 25 -19.27 5.09 -22.03
N ALA A 26 -18.55 4.26 -21.25
CA ALA A 26 -18.62 4.28 -19.78
C ALA A 26 -17.44 4.97 -19.08
N THR A 27 -16.47 5.48 -19.82
CA THR A 27 -15.20 6.03 -19.31
C THR A 27 -15.27 7.49 -18.88
N ALA A 28 -16.26 8.26 -19.34
CA ALA A 28 -16.28 9.71 -19.10
C ALA A 28 -16.79 10.11 -17.70
N ILE A 29 -17.70 9.35 -17.10
CA ILE A 29 -18.36 9.76 -15.85
C ILE A 29 -17.53 9.36 -14.61
N VAL A 30 -16.78 8.26 -14.69
CA VAL A 30 -15.96 7.79 -13.55
C VAL A 30 -14.72 8.67 -13.34
N ALA A 31 -14.16 9.28 -14.39
CA ALA A 31 -12.99 10.16 -14.27
C ALA A 31 -13.30 11.49 -13.55
N ALA A 32 -14.51 12.04 -13.71
CA ALA A 32 -14.88 13.32 -13.13
C ALA A 32 -15.04 13.27 -11.59
N CYS A 33 -15.54 12.16 -11.05
CA CYS A 33 -15.74 12.03 -9.60
C CYS A 33 -14.44 11.81 -8.81
N ILE A 34 -13.42 11.22 -9.45
CA ILE A 34 -12.13 10.97 -8.78
C ILE A 34 -11.30 12.26 -8.68
N ALA A 35 -11.43 13.18 -9.64
CA ALA A 35 -10.66 14.41 -9.67
C ALA A 35 -11.07 15.45 -8.61
N LEU A 36 -12.35 15.51 -8.21
CA LEU A 36 -12.81 16.52 -7.22
C LEU A 36 -12.63 16.09 -5.76
N THR A 37 -12.44 14.81 -5.47
CA THR A 37 -12.24 14.34 -4.07
C THR A 37 -10.76 14.35 -3.65
N GLY A 38 -9.82 14.33 -4.60
CA GLY A 38 -8.38 14.19 -4.31
C GLY A 38 -7.60 15.48 -4.04
N ALA A 39 -8.18 16.67 -4.30
CA ALA A 39 -7.43 17.93 -4.25
C ALA A 39 -7.20 18.51 -2.84
N GLY A 40 -7.83 17.94 -1.80
CA GLY A 40 -7.77 18.48 -0.44
C GLY A 40 -6.68 17.92 0.49
N LEU A 41 -5.95 16.86 0.11
CA LEU A 41 -4.99 16.18 1.00
C LEU A 41 -3.60 16.01 0.36
N ARG A 42 -3.19 16.92 -0.51
CA ARG A 42 -1.79 16.96 -1.00
C ARG A 42 -0.88 17.67 0.01
N GLY A 43 -0.87 17.15 1.24
CA GLY A 43 0.01 17.60 2.31
C GLY A 43 1.30 16.79 2.32
N ASN A 44 2.35 17.27 1.64
CA ASN A 44 3.79 17.13 1.93
C ASN A 44 4.36 15.80 2.51
N GLY A 45 3.67 14.66 2.35
CA GLY A 45 3.98 13.37 3.00
C GLY A 45 4.20 12.21 2.02
N ASP A 46 4.30 12.47 0.72
CA ASP A 46 4.34 11.42 -0.32
C ASP A 46 5.67 10.64 -0.42
N VAL A 47 6.77 11.14 0.16
CA VAL A 47 8.12 10.59 -0.07
C VAL A 47 8.37 9.25 0.66
N PRO A 48 7.97 9.04 1.94
CA PRO A 48 8.11 7.75 2.61
C PRO A 48 7.19 6.67 1.99
N GLN A 49 5.91 7.00 1.77
CA GLN A 49 4.93 6.10 1.18
C GLN A 49 5.36 5.55 -0.18
N GLY A 50 5.99 6.37 -1.03
CA GLY A 50 6.45 5.94 -2.35
C GLY A 50 7.49 4.81 -2.30
N ARG A 51 8.48 4.91 -1.39
CA ARG A 51 9.54 3.90 -1.25
C ARG A 51 9.01 2.60 -0.65
N PHE A 52 8.13 2.71 0.35
CA PHE A 52 7.47 1.54 0.92
C PHE A 52 6.64 0.80 -0.13
N ARG A 53 5.86 1.52 -0.96
CA ARG A 53 5.06 0.92 -2.02
C ARG A 53 5.90 0.14 -3.02
N MET A 54 7.00 0.71 -3.52
CA MET A 54 7.92 0.02 -4.43
C MET A 54 8.54 -1.24 -3.79
N ALA A 55 8.84 -1.17 -2.49
CA ALA A 55 9.37 -2.32 -1.76
C ALA A 55 8.32 -3.43 -1.62
N MET A 56 7.04 -3.06 -1.48
CA MET A 56 5.92 -4.00 -1.44
C MET A 56 5.65 -4.66 -2.80
N GLU A 57 5.87 -3.98 -3.92
CA GLU A 57 5.78 -4.60 -5.25
C GLU A 57 6.79 -5.76 -5.40
N ALA A 58 8.04 -5.57 -4.95
CA ALA A 58 9.04 -6.64 -4.92
C ALA A 58 8.68 -7.76 -3.93
N TYR A 59 8.02 -7.41 -2.81
CA TYR A 59 7.52 -8.38 -1.83
C TYR A 59 6.42 -9.26 -2.44
N GLU A 60 5.46 -8.66 -3.13
CA GLU A 60 4.37 -9.36 -3.83
C GLU A 60 4.89 -10.25 -4.96
N ALA A 61 5.94 -9.81 -5.67
CA ALA A 61 6.63 -10.61 -6.68
C ALA A 61 7.50 -11.74 -6.10
N GLN A 62 7.46 -11.97 -4.78
CA GLN A 62 8.27 -12.98 -4.06
C GLN A 62 9.78 -12.79 -4.22
N GLN A 63 10.23 -11.57 -4.53
CA GLN A 63 11.63 -11.22 -4.71
C GLN A 63 12.24 -10.87 -3.36
N TRP A 64 12.29 -11.85 -2.43
CA TRP A 64 12.63 -11.62 -1.03
C TRP A 64 13.94 -10.85 -0.78
N PRO A 65 15.07 -11.15 -1.46
CA PRO A 65 16.30 -10.39 -1.28
C PRO A 65 16.14 -8.91 -1.65
N GLN A 66 15.45 -8.63 -2.76
CA GLN A 66 15.23 -7.28 -3.27
C GLN A 66 14.22 -6.52 -2.39
N ALA A 67 13.14 -7.19 -1.97
CA ALA A 67 12.16 -6.63 -1.04
C ALA A 67 12.83 -6.25 0.28
N TYR A 68 13.66 -7.14 0.85
CA TYR A 68 14.39 -6.85 2.08
C TYR A 68 15.36 -5.68 1.93
N ALA A 69 16.10 -5.59 0.83
CA ALA A 69 17.01 -4.48 0.58
C ALA A 69 16.26 -3.13 0.53
N GLN A 70 15.11 -3.07 -0.14
CA GLN A 70 14.31 -1.86 -0.24
C GLN A 70 13.63 -1.51 1.09
N LEU A 71 13.06 -2.50 1.79
CA LEU A 71 12.40 -2.32 3.09
C LEU A 71 13.40 -1.90 4.17
N SER A 72 14.58 -2.51 4.22
CA SER A 72 15.63 -2.15 5.19
C SER A 72 16.19 -0.75 4.93
N ALA A 73 16.34 -0.33 3.67
CA ALA A 73 16.72 1.05 3.33
C ALA A 73 15.64 2.07 3.74
N ALA A 74 14.35 1.75 3.52
CA ALA A 74 13.24 2.60 3.96
C ALA A 74 13.13 2.64 5.50
N ALA A 75 13.38 1.52 6.18
CA ALA A 75 13.42 1.44 7.64
C ALA A 75 14.57 2.26 8.23
N ASP A 76 15.75 2.22 7.60
CA ASP A 76 16.88 3.06 7.97
C ASP A 76 16.62 4.55 7.76
N ALA A 77 15.78 4.90 6.77
CA ALA A 77 15.30 6.26 6.55
C ALA A 77 14.22 6.70 7.57
N GLY A 78 13.80 5.80 8.47
CA GLY A 78 12.84 6.08 9.53
C GLY A 78 11.39 5.74 9.21
N ASP A 79 11.11 5.04 8.11
CA ASP A 79 9.75 4.59 7.80
C ASP A 79 9.34 3.44 8.75
N PRO A 80 8.33 3.65 9.61
CA PRO A 80 7.93 2.67 10.61
C PRO A 80 7.13 1.50 10.03
N ALA A 81 6.48 1.67 8.87
CA ALA A 81 5.84 0.55 8.16
C ALA A 81 6.91 -0.36 7.56
N ALA A 82 7.91 0.22 6.89
CA ALA A 82 9.04 -0.55 6.36
C ALA A 82 9.82 -1.26 7.48
N ALA A 83 10.08 -0.58 8.59
CA ALA A 83 10.76 -1.12 9.77
C ALA A 83 10.09 -2.38 10.32
N ARG A 84 8.74 -2.42 10.36
CA ARG A 84 7.98 -3.60 10.80
C ARG A 84 8.25 -4.79 9.91
N VAL A 85 8.11 -4.61 8.59
CA VAL A 85 8.27 -5.71 7.64
C VAL A 85 9.72 -6.18 7.58
N ALA A 86 10.69 -5.26 7.54
CA ALA A 86 12.11 -5.59 7.56
C ALA A 86 12.53 -6.35 8.83
N THR A 87 11.99 -5.97 9.99
CA THR A 87 12.21 -6.69 11.27
C THR A 87 11.63 -8.09 11.24
N MET A 88 10.41 -8.25 10.71
CA MET A 88 9.76 -9.55 10.54
C MET A 88 10.59 -10.46 9.62
N MET A 89 11.03 -9.94 8.47
CA MET A 89 11.89 -10.68 7.53
C MET A 89 13.21 -11.10 8.18
N ALA A 90 13.86 -10.23 8.96
CA ALA A 90 15.10 -10.58 9.63
C ALA A 90 14.92 -11.65 10.72
N ARG A 91 13.85 -11.56 11.53
CA ARG A 91 13.63 -12.48 12.66
C ARG A 91 13.04 -13.82 12.24
N GLN A 92 12.17 -13.82 11.23
CA GLN A 92 11.41 -14.99 10.78
C GLN A 92 11.82 -15.46 9.38
N GLY A 93 12.95 -14.95 8.88
CA GLY A 93 13.55 -15.25 7.58
C GLY A 93 13.45 -16.71 7.16
N PRO A 94 14.05 -17.63 7.94
CA PRO A 94 14.08 -19.05 7.59
C PRO A 94 12.68 -19.69 7.53
N LEU A 95 11.77 -19.24 8.38
CA LEU A 95 10.44 -19.81 8.51
C LEU A 95 9.48 -19.32 7.42
N LEU A 96 9.52 -18.02 7.11
CA LEU A 96 8.58 -17.39 6.18
C LEU A 96 9.11 -17.26 4.75
N PHE A 97 10.43 -17.12 4.59
CA PHE A 97 11.07 -16.78 3.32
C PHE A 97 12.13 -17.81 2.88
N GLY A 98 12.39 -18.83 3.70
CA GLY A 98 13.36 -19.88 3.41
C GLY A 98 14.83 -19.41 3.42
N GLN A 99 15.10 -18.19 3.89
CA GLN A 99 16.43 -17.59 3.88
C GLN A 99 16.69 -16.70 5.10
N HIS A 100 17.94 -16.62 5.53
CA HIS A 100 18.36 -15.69 6.58
C HIS A 100 18.59 -14.30 5.98
N PHE A 101 18.27 -13.27 6.76
CA PHE A 101 18.63 -11.89 6.46
C PHE A 101 19.44 -11.33 7.60
N ASP A 102 20.71 -11.03 7.33
CA ASP A 102 21.61 -10.50 8.35
C ASP A 102 21.27 -9.04 8.68
N VAL A 103 21.07 -8.79 9.97
CA VAL A 103 20.84 -7.47 10.51
C VAL A 103 21.61 -7.32 11.81
N SER A 104 22.32 -6.20 11.96
CA SER A 104 23.02 -5.91 13.20
C SER A 104 22.00 -5.57 14.32
N PRO A 105 22.28 -5.91 15.58
CA PRO A 105 21.40 -5.58 16.68
C PRO A 105 21.18 -4.07 16.84
N GLU A 106 22.17 -3.24 16.51
CA GLU A 106 22.06 -1.77 16.52
C GLU A 106 21.06 -1.29 15.45
N ARG A 107 21.04 -1.91 14.27
CA ARG A 107 20.09 -1.58 13.21
C ARG A 107 18.66 -1.94 13.62
N LEU A 108 18.46 -3.09 14.26
CA LEU A 108 17.16 -3.46 14.84
C LEU A 108 16.67 -2.47 15.90
N GLN A 109 17.56 -1.99 16.78
CA GLN A 109 17.19 -0.98 17.79
C GLN A 109 16.75 0.35 17.17
N ARG A 110 17.38 0.77 16.06
CA ARG A 110 16.96 1.98 15.34
C ARG A 110 15.56 1.83 14.75
N TRP A 111 15.27 0.70 14.12
CA TRP A 111 13.95 0.40 13.57
C TRP A 111 12.87 0.39 14.66
N ASP A 112 13.17 -0.20 15.81
CA ASP A 112 12.29 -0.23 16.99
C ASP A 112 11.99 1.18 17.53
N ARG A 113 12.99 2.09 17.53
CA ARG A 113 12.76 3.50 17.87
C ARG A 113 11.83 4.20 16.87
N ALA A 114 12.01 3.97 15.57
CA ALA A 114 11.15 4.57 14.54
C ALA A 114 9.67 4.13 14.71
N MET A 115 9.44 2.84 14.99
CA MET A 115 8.10 2.31 15.24
C MET A 115 7.42 2.93 16.46
N ARG A 116 8.16 3.12 17.57
CA ARG A 116 7.62 3.80 18.78
C ARG A 116 7.26 5.26 18.54
N GLY A 117 8.03 5.98 17.72
CA GLY A 117 7.74 7.38 17.37
C GLY A 117 6.39 7.55 16.66
N GLN A 118 6.04 6.61 15.77
CA GLN A 118 4.73 6.59 15.09
C GLN A 118 3.57 6.35 16.07
N ALA A 119 3.73 5.42 17.02
CA ALA A 119 2.68 5.11 17.98
C ALA A 119 2.34 6.32 18.89
N ALA A 120 3.37 7.03 19.35
CA ALA A 120 3.19 8.20 20.22
C ALA A 120 2.48 9.38 19.52
N SER A 121 2.72 9.59 18.22
CA SER A 121 2.08 10.67 17.47
C SER A 121 0.59 10.40 17.20
N VAL A 122 0.21 9.14 17.00
CA VAL A 122 -1.20 8.73 16.87
C VAL A 122 -1.96 9.01 18.16
N THR A 123 -1.43 8.59 19.32
CA THR A 123 -2.07 8.83 20.63
C THR A 123 -2.20 10.32 20.95
N SER A 124 -1.20 11.14 20.59
CA SER A 124 -1.26 12.59 20.81
C SER A 124 -2.34 13.26 19.97
N ARG A 125 -2.47 12.86 18.69
CA ARG A 125 -3.54 13.38 17.80
C ARG A 125 -4.93 13.00 18.29
N GLU A 126 -5.11 11.78 18.80
CA GLU A 126 -6.39 11.33 19.35
C GLU A 126 -6.76 12.07 20.64
N THR A 127 -5.77 12.34 21.49
CA THR A 127 -5.98 13.11 22.73
C THR A 127 -6.34 14.57 22.44
N ASP A 128 -5.73 15.16 21.41
CA ASP A 128 -6.03 16.53 20.96
C ASP A 128 -7.43 16.62 20.32
N ALA A 129 -7.79 15.65 19.47
CA ALA A 129 -9.11 15.57 18.87
C ALA A 129 -10.22 15.42 19.92
N ARG A 130 -10.02 14.58 20.95
CA ARG A 130 -10.96 14.43 22.06
C ARG A 130 -11.08 15.70 22.93
N ARG A 131 -10.00 16.50 23.01
CA ARG A 131 -9.99 17.77 23.76
C ARG A 131 -10.72 18.89 23.01
N GLY A 132 -10.66 18.90 21.68
CA GLY A 132 -11.36 19.88 20.84
C GLY A 132 -12.88 19.70 20.79
N ASP A 133 -13.39 18.51 21.13
CA ASP A 133 -14.81 18.16 21.03
C ASP A 133 -15.57 18.27 22.37
N SER A 134 -14.95 18.86 23.40
CA SER A 134 -15.64 19.17 24.66
C SER A 134 -16.40 20.49 24.52
N PRO A 135 -17.75 20.53 24.60
CA PRO A 135 -18.47 21.79 24.71
C PRO A 135 -18.02 22.53 25.99
N PRO A 136 -18.01 23.88 26.00
CA PRO A 136 -17.61 24.62 27.19
C PRO A 136 -18.49 24.18 28.35
N ALA A 137 -17.85 23.76 29.45
CA ALA A 137 -18.50 23.41 30.69
C ALA A 137 -19.41 24.58 31.09
N VAL A 138 -20.72 24.41 30.87
CA VAL A 138 -21.72 25.33 31.36
C VAL A 138 -21.60 25.25 32.88
N LEU A 139 -20.97 26.27 33.45
CA LEU A 139 -20.95 26.57 34.87
C LEU A 139 -22.42 26.59 35.31
N VAL A 140 -22.89 25.49 35.89
CA VAL A 140 -24.16 25.44 36.62
C VAL A 140 -23.94 26.31 37.85
N ALA A 141 -24.15 27.61 37.68
CA ALA A 141 -24.26 28.57 38.75
C ALA A 141 -25.46 28.14 39.61
N GLY A 142 -25.18 27.90 40.89
CA GLY A 142 -26.19 27.47 41.85
C GLY A 142 -27.35 28.46 41.92
N ALA A 143 -28.57 27.91 41.90
CA ALA A 143 -29.74 28.56 42.45
C ALA A 143 -29.99 27.93 43.82
N ARG A 144 -29.89 28.79 44.84
CA ARG A 144 -30.29 28.54 46.23
C ARG A 144 -31.80 28.38 46.34
#